data_AF-A0A3B1BMQ8-F1
#
_entry.id   AF-A0A3B1BMQ8-F1
#
_cell.length_a   1.000
_cell.length_b   1.000
_cell.length_c   1.000
_cell.angle_alpha   90.00
_cell.angle_beta   90.00
_cell.angle_gamma   90.00
#
_symmetry.space_group_name_H-M   'P 1'
#
loop_
_entity.id
_entity.type
_entity.pdbx_description
1 polymer ?
#
loop_
_entity_poly.entity_id
_entity_poly.type
_entity_poly.pdbx_seq_one_letter_code
_entity_poly.pdbx_strand_id
1 'polypeptide(L)'
;MVYTKKNPALFIIGIIMLAIWYTADSGMLTPYLEHLAAGKKYKYLSELTTIPMYFGIIAAAIGLWQWFGSHKEGHWDYYSSSIAGGMFILLIAMLVRWFVAPEIAVISMSMGKVGETGKYIHKLLGLNYVVLGIVAGIIIVNVFKIPDWAQNGVRLSRLGLKTGVILLGTLYSAAELKNLGGLSIIMIGFFVLGSVGMVLWMGARRNIPNSMAGVLSAGLGVCGVSATVASAPVVQAKSVEIAYTIGTILLWGVGCMFVFPIIGNMLGMSYVQFGAWAGTGILNSAQVAGAALAYQPDGIETLKVAEIFNITRVLILPIIVLWLAVWYVKREENAAQVNVGQVIFAKFPVFVLGFILLFALSTTGVFSPPVHYKGKYFDNTKVSAKKMLTDEQVAVLITNADKVQRKDRKAALARLIEERKVASIEDDATLRGLANARVMGKEAGKILKHAHKAVRHTAKKIKAFRQWITWLFAFGLVGLGMQITIGSMKQAGGQPAVIGGVVGLTKAVLSLIVVLMLVSETI
;
A
#
# COMPACT_ATOMS: atom_id res chain seq x y z
N MET A 1 25.01 -4.11 14.00
CA MET A 1 24.35 -5.26 13.34
C MET A 1 24.80 -6.52 14.06
N VAL A 2 23.97 -7.56 14.14
CA VAL A 2 24.37 -8.82 14.79
C VAL A 2 25.27 -9.60 13.82
N TYR A 3 26.44 -10.03 14.26
CA TYR A 3 27.35 -10.81 13.42
C TYR A 3 26.76 -12.19 13.09
N THR A 4 26.98 -12.70 11.87
CA THR A 4 26.51 -14.02 11.45
C THR A 4 27.26 -15.10 12.22
N LYS A 5 26.64 -15.63 13.27
CA LYS A 5 27.10 -16.87 13.89
C LYS A 5 26.77 -18.03 12.96
N LYS A 6 27.62 -19.06 12.93
CA LYS A 6 27.34 -20.32 12.22
C LYS A 6 25.95 -20.82 12.60
N ASN A 7 25.03 -20.87 11.65
CA ASN A 7 23.65 -21.23 11.92
C ASN A 7 23.00 -21.92 10.70
N PRO A 8 22.34 -23.09 10.87
CA PRO A 8 21.70 -23.80 9.78
C PRO A 8 20.39 -23.18 9.27
N ALA A 9 19.83 -22.18 9.95
CA ALA A 9 18.48 -21.68 9.71
C ALA A 9 18.22 -21.29 8.25
N LEU A 10 19.15 -20.58 7.61
CA LEU A 10 18.98 -20.17 6.22
C LEU A 10 18.98 -21.37 5.26
N PHE A 11 19.81 -22.38 5.53
CA PHE A 11 19.82 -23.62 4.77
C PHE A 11 18.49 -24.36 4.92
N ILE A 12 18.00 -24.50 6.15
CA ILE A 12 16.71 -25.13 6.45
C ILE A 12 15.56 -24.41 5.73
N ILE A 13 15.55 -23.06 5.76
CA ILE A 13 14.57 -22.26 5.00
C ILE A 13 14.64 -22.57 3.51
N GLY A 14 15.85 -22.70 2.95
CA GLY A 14 16.06 -23.10 1.56
C GLY A 14 15.46 -24.47 1.25
N ILE A 15 15.72 -25.47 2.10
CA ILE A 15 15.14 -26.82 1.93
C ILE A 15 13.61 -26.80 2.02
N ILE A 16 13.03 -26.03 2.94
CA ILE A 16 11.57 -25.87 3.04
C ILE A 16 10.99 -25.29 1.75
N MET A 17 11.61 -24.24 1.19
CA MET A 17 11.16 -23.65 -0.07
C MET A 17 11.27 -24.63 -1.25
N LEU A 18 12.36 -25.39 -1.32
CA LEU A 18 12.54 -26.42 -2.34
C LEU A 18 11.51 -27.56 -2.20
N ALA A 19 11.17 -27.95 -0.98
CA ALA A 19 10.11 -28.93 -0.73
C ALA A 19 8.74 -28.42 -1.17
N ILE A 20 8.42 -27.14 -0.93
CA ILE A 20 7.18 -26.51 -1.42
C ILE A 20 7.13 -26.53 -2.95
N TRP A 21 8.24 -26.16 -3.61
CA TRP A 21 8.33 -26.23 -5.07
C TRP A 21 8.12 -27.67 -5.57
N TYR A 22 8.90 -28.62 -5.05
CA TYR A 22 8.87 -30.01 -5.50
C TYR A 22 7.48 -30.64 -5.33
N THR A 23 6.83 -30.44 -4.18
CA THR A 23 5.48 -30.98 -3.92
C THR A 23 4.41 -30.34 -4.80
N ALA A 24 4.57 -29.06 -5.17
CA ALA A 24 3.66 -28.39 -6.11
C ALA A 24 3.89 -28.85 -7.56
N ASP A 25 5.14 -28.99 -7.99
CA ASP A 25 5.53 -29.36 -9.36
C ASP A 25 5.24 -30.84 -9.68
N SER A 26 5.52 -31.73 -8.72
CA SER A 26 5.19 -33.17 -8.81
C SER A 26 3.69 -33.47 -8.74
N GLY A 27 2.86 -32.48 -8.42
CA GLY A 27 1.42 -32.65 -8.25
C GLY A 27 1.00 -33.29 -6.91
N MET A 28 1.94 -33.58 -6.00
CA MET A 28 1.62 -34.10 -4.66
C MET A 28 0.70 -33.16 -3.87
N LEU A 29 0.82 -31.85 -4.10
CA LEU A 29 -0.02 -30.84 -3.43
C LEU A 29 -1.42 -30.67 -4.07
N THR A 30 -1.69 -31.32 -5.21
CA THR A 30 -2.91 -31.09 -6.02
C THR A 30 -4.21 -31.25 -5.20
N PRO A 31 -4.41 -32.32 -4.42
CA PRO A 31 -5.66 -32.48 -3.65
C PRO A 31 -5.91 -31.33 -2.68
N TYR A 32 -4.85 -30.85 -2.03
CA TYR A 32 -4.93 -29.71 -1.11
C TYR A 32 -5.14 -28.39 -1.85
N LEU A 33 -4.48 -28.18 -3.00
CA LEU A 33 -4.69 -26.98 -3.82
C LEU A 33 -6.10 -26.89 -4.40
N GLU A 34 -6.72 -28.02 -4.74
CA GLU A 34 -8.12 -28.09 -5.19
C GLU A 34 -9.09 -27.72 -4.08
N HIS A 35 -8.85 -28.21 -2.85
CA HIS A 35 -9.58 -27.78 -1.66
C HIS A 35 -9.50 -26.26 -1.48
N LEU A 36 -8.29 -25.70 -1.48
CA LEU A 36 -8.06 -24.26 -1.32
C LEU A 36 -8.67 -23.42 -2.46
N ALA A 37 -8.83 -23.99 -3.65
CA ALA A 37 -9.38 -23.30 -4.79
C ALA A 37 -10.93 -23.27 -4.81
N ALA A 38 -11.59 -24.01 -3.91
CA ALA A 38 -13.04 -24.06 -3.76
C ALA A 38 -13.76 -24.28 -5.10
N GLY A 39 -13.31 -25.28 -5.88
CA GLY A 39 -13.91 -25.65 -7.17
C GLY A 39 -13.49 -24.80 -8.37
N LYS A 40 -12.41 -24.00 -8.25
CA LYS A 40 -11.81 -23.24 -9.35
C LYS A 40 -10.37 -23.69 -9.60
N LYS A 41 -9.75 -23.17 -10.68
CA LYS A 41 -8.30 -23.31 -10.85
C LYS A 41 -7.58 -22.51 -9.76
N TYR A 42 -6.67 -23.16 -9.05
CA TYR A 42 -5.89 -22.53 -8.00
C TYR A 42 -5.03 -21.38 -8.57
N LYS A 43 -5.21 -20.18 -8.00
CA LYS A 43 -4.69 -18.92 -8.56
C LYS A 43 -3.18 -18.80 -8.51
N TYR A 44 -2.54 -19.37 -7.49
CA TYR A 44 -1.11 -19.17 -7.22
C TYR A 44 -0.23 -20.33 -7.70
N LEU A 45 -0.77 -21.26 -8.50
CA LEU A 45 -0.03 -22.44 -8.95
C LEU A 45 1.30 -22.08 -9.64
N SER A 46 1.29 -21.07 -10.52
CA SER A 46 2.51 -20.61 -11.19
C SER A 46 3.52 -19.97 -10.23
N GLU A 47 3.05 -19.33 -9.14
CA GLU A 47 3.94 -18.76 -8.13
C GLU A 47 4.60 -19.89 -7.33
N LEU A 48 3.84 -20.91 -6.93
CA LEU A 48 4.32 -22.09 -6.18
C LEU A 48 5.36 -22.90 -6.94
N THR A 49 5.23 -23.02 -8.27
CA THR A 49 6.16 -23.80 -9.10
C THR A 49 7.39 -23.02 -9.56
N THR A 50 7.51 -21.73 -9.22
CA THR A 50 8.64 -20.90 -9.68
C THR A 50 9.38 -20.21 -8.55
N ILE A 51 8.67 -19.48 -7.70
CA ILE A 51 9.30 -18.59 -6.71
C ILE A 51 10.06 -19.39 -5.63
N PRO A 52 9.49 -20.45 -5.03
CA PRO A 52 10.20 -21.26 -4.03
C PRO A 52 11.43 -21.98 -4.60
N MET A 53 11.42 -22.32 -5.90
CA MET A 53 12.59 -22.91 -6.56
C MET A 53 13.78 -21.95 -6.53
N TYR A 54 13.63 -20.75 -7.10
CA TYR A 54 14.73 -19.78 -7.20
C TYR A 54 15.21 -19.33 -5.83
N PHE A 55 14.28 -18.93 -4.95
CA PHE A 55 14.64 -18.46 -3.62
C PHE A 55 15.14 -19.61 -2.72
N GLY A 56 14.62 -20.83 -2.88
CA GLY A 56 15.09 -22.02 -2.18
C GLY A 56 16.53 -22.38 -2.53
N ILE A 57 16.91 -22.35 -3.82
CA ILE A 57 18.29 -22.57 -4.27
C ILE A 57 19.23 -21.51 -3.66
N ILE A 58 18.85 -20.23 -3.75
CA ILE A 58 19.66 -19.12 -3.22
C ILE A 58 19.84 -19.26 -1.70
N ALA A 59 18.75 -19.53 -0.96
CA ALA A 59 18.77 -19.73 0.47
C ALA A 59 19.60 -20.95 0.88
N ALA A 60 19.47 -22.08 0.18
CA ALA A 60 20.25 -23.27 0.47
C ALA A 60 21.76 -23.03 0.23
N ALA A 61 22.12 -22.42 -0.90
CA ALA A 61 23.52 -22.13 -1.23
C ALA A 61 24.18 -21.17 -0.23
N ILE A 62 23.51 -20.05 0.08
CA ILE A 62 24.03 -19.07 1.05
C ILE A 62 23.98 -19.65 2.47
N GLY A 63 22.97 -20.46 2.78
CA GLY A 63 22.85 -21.14 4.06
C GLY A 63 23.98 -22.14 4.32
N LEU A 64 24.40 -22.90 3.31
CA LEU A 64 25.57 -23.78 3.42
C LEU A 64 26.84 -22.98 3.71
N TRP A 65 27.03 -21.85 3.03
CA TRP A 65 28.13 -20.93 3.31
C TRP A 65 28.07 -20.40 4.74
N GLN A 66 26.91 -19.93 5.20
CA GLN A 66 26.74 -19.42 6.57
C GLN A 66 26.91 -20.49 7.65
N TRP A 67 26.66 -21.75 7.33
CA TRP A 67 26.80 -22.83 8.29
C TRP A 67 28.24 -23.34 8.37
N PHE A 68 28.88 -23.62 7.24
CA PHE A 68 30.19 -24.29 7.19
C PHE A 68 31.35 -23.35 6.89
N GLY A 69 31.09 -22.18 6.30
CA GLY A 69 32.10 -21.20 5.91
C GLY A 69 32.92 -20.63 7.09
N SER A 70 34.08 -20.07 6.76
CA SER A 70 34.89 -19.31 7.70
C SER A 70 34.41 -17.86 7.74
N HIS A 71 34.04 -17.36 8.92
CA HIS A 71 33.44 -16.04 9.07
C HIS A 71 34.47 -15.09 9.69
N LYS A 72 34.77 -13.95 9.03
CA LYS A 72 35.57 -12.84 9.60
C LYS A 72 34.79 -11.52 9.61
N GLU A 73 35.01 -10.66 10.60
CA GLU A 73 34.41 -9.32 10.63
C GLU A 73 34.88 -8.49 9.42
N GLY A 74 33.98 -7.73 8.80
CA GLY A 74 34.29 -6.90 7.63
C GLY A 74 34.18 -7.58 6.25
N HIS A 75 34.00 -8.90 6.19
CA HIS A 75 33.81 -9.64 4.94
C HIS A 75 32.32 -9.75 4.52
N TRP A 76 32.06 -10.40 3.37
CA TRP A 76 30.72 -10.66 2.80
C TRP A 76 29.71 -11.20 3.82
N ASP A 77 30.18 -11.93 4.83
CA ASP A 77 29.38 -12.47 5.94
C ASP A 77 28.60 -11.41 6.71
N TYR A 78 29.15 -10.21 6.82
CA TYR A 78 28.49 -9.07 7.46
C TYR A 78 27.20 -8.67 6.71
N TYR A 79 27.26 -8.66 5.38
CA TYR A 79 26.13 -8.32 4.52
C TYR A 79 25.15 -9.48 4.34
N SER A 80 25.67 -10.71 4.24
CA SER A 80 24.83 -11.92 4.08
C SER A 80 23.98 -12.22 5.32
N SER A 81 24.36 -11.71 6.50
CA SER A 81 23.59 -11.80 7.75
C SER A 81 22.12 -11.36 7.61
N SER A 82 21.83 -10.42 6.72
CA SER A 82 20.49 -9.90 6.50
C SER A 82 19.63 -10.81 5.61
N ILE A 83 20.28 -11.67 4.81
CA ILE A 83 19.60 -12.59 3.89
C ILE A 83 18.79 -13.61 4.68
N ALA A 84 19.32 -14.13 5.78
CA ALA A 84 18.60 -15.11 6.61
C ALA A 84 17.25 -14.57 7.12
N GLY A 85 17.25 -13.37 7.73
CA GLY A 85 16.02 -12.73 8.16
C GLY A 85 15.11 -12.31 7.00
N GLY A 86 15.68 -11.92 5.85
CA GLY A 86 14.90 -11.62 4.65
C GLY A 86 14.17 -12.87 4.12
N MET A 87 14.87 -13.99 3.99
CA MET A 87 14.30 -15.26 3.55
C MET A 87 13.27 -15.80 4.53
N PHE A 88 13.47 -15.56 5.83
CA PHE A 88 12.47 -15.87 6.84
C PHE A 88 11.17 -15.09 6.64
N ILE A 89 11.24 -13.76 6.48
CA ILE A 89 10.06 -12.93 6.19
C ILE A 89 9.39 -13.37 4.89
N LEU A 90 10.17 -13.65 3.85
CA LEU A 90 9.66 -14.08 2.56
C LEU A 90 8.93 -15.43 2.67
N LEU A 91 9.49 -16.40 3.40
CA LEU A 91 8.84 -17.68 3.67
C LEU A 91 7.50 -17.49 4.37
N ILE A 92 7.44 -16.64 5.40
CA ILE A 92 6.17 -16.34 6.08
C ILE A 92 5.17 -15.68 5.12
N ALA A 93 5.61 -14.72 4.30
CA ALA A 93 4.75 -14.08 3.31
C ALA A 93 4.19 -15.09 2.28
N MET A 94 5.02 -16.04 1.84
CA MET A 94 4.65 -17.13 0.95
C MET A 94 3.61 -18.06 1.57
N LEU A 95 3.89 -18.57 2.78
CA LEU A 95 2.98 -19.47 3.50
C LEU A 95 1.62 -18.80 3.74
N VAL A 96 1.62 -17.53 4.14
CA VAL A 96 0.38 -16.80 4.36
C VAL A 96 -0.40 -16.59 3.06
N ARG A 97 0.29 -16.20 1.98
CA ARG A 97 -0.35 -15.91 0.70
C ARG A 97 -0.92 -17.14 0.02
N TRP A 98 -0.22 -18.26 0.05
CA TRP A 98 -0.60 -19.46 -0.69
C TRP A 98 -1.43 -20.43 0.14
N PHE A 99 -1.25 -20.51 1.45
CA PHE A 99 -1.94 -21.50 2.26
C PHE A 99 -2.88 -20.87 3.28
N VAL A 100 -2.37 -20.02 4.18
CA VAL A 100 -3.18 -19.52 5.31
C VAL A 100 -4.37 -18.67 4.86
N ALA A 101 -4.15 -17.73 3.94
CA ALA A 101 -5.23 -16.83 3.49
C ALA A 101 -6.31 -17.57 2.68
N PRO A 102 -5.96 -18.47 1.72
CA PRO A 102 -6.95 -19.33 1.08
C PRO A 102 -7.69 -20.24 2.06
N GLU A 103 -7.00 -20.83 3.04
CA GLU A 103 -7.61 -21.69 4.06
C GLU A 103 -8.64 -20.92 4.91
N ILE A 104 -8.28 -19.72 5.39
CA ILE A 104 -9.20 -18.83 6.11
C ILE A 104 -10.40 -18.46 5.23
N ALA A 105 -10.22 -18.31 3.92
CA ALA A 105 -11.32 -18.06 3.01
C ALA A 105 -12.25 -19.29 2.90
N VAL A 106 -11.71 -20.51 2.81
CA VAL A 106 -12.49 -21.76 2.80
C VAL A 106 -13.28 -21.93 4.09
N ILE A 107 -12.61 -21.81 5.25
CA ILE A 107 -13.27 -21.87 6.57
C ILE A 107 -14.38 -20.82 6.66
N SER A 108 -14.08 -19.58 6.28
CA SER A 108 -15.07 -18.51 6.30
C SER A 108 -16.24 -18.73 5.33
N MET A 109 -16.05 -19.45 4.22
CA MET A 109 -17.15 -19.83 3.32
C MET A 109 -17.99 -20.95 3.91
N SER A 110 -17.38 -21.91 4.60
CA SER A 110 -18.08 -23.00 5.28
C SER A 110 -18.97 -22.52 6.43
N MET A 111 -18.58 -21.44 7.11
CA MET A 111 -19.39 -20.79 8.16
C MET A 111 -20.60 -20.01 7.61
N GLY A 112 -20.76 -19.91 6.29
CA GLY A 112 -21.84 -19.17 5.66
C GLY A 112 -21.62 -17.65 5.60
N LYS A 113 -22.64 -16.96 5.07
CA LYS A 113 -22.64 -15.49 4.98
C LYS A 113 -23.09 -14.88 6.30
N VAL A 114 -22.54 -13.71 6.63
CA VAL A 114 -22.87 -13.03 7.90
C VAL A 114 -24.19 -12.29 7.77
N GLY A 115 -25.24 -12.81 8.40
CA GLY A 115 -26.58 -12.21 8.41
C GLY A 115 -27.07 -11.82 7.00
N GLU A 116 -27.68 -10.66 6.89
CA GLU A 116 -28.20 -10.12 5.63
C GLU A 116 -27.13 -9.43 4.75
N THR A 117 -25.87 -9.34 5.21
CA THR A 117 -24.82 -8.59 4.50
C THR A 117 -24.45 -9.19 3.14
N GLY A 118 -24.80 -10.45 2.90
CA GLY A 118 -24.48 -11.19 1.68
C GLY A 118 -22.98 -11.50 1.50
N LYS A 119 -22.12 -11.15 2.47
CA LYS A 119 -20.67 -11.31 2.43
C LYS A 119 -20.20 -12.37 3.45
N TYR A 120 -19.06 -13.01 3.14
CA TYR A 120 -18.37 -13.92 4.05
C TYR A 120 -17.51 -13.15 5.07
N ILE A 121 -17.26 -13.74 6.24
CA ILE A 121 -16.45 -13.16 7.33
C ILE A 121 -15.10 -12.63 6.82
N HIS A 122 -14.35 -13.44 6.06
CA HIS A 122 -13.04 -13.03 5.53
C HIS A 122 -13.11 -11.80 4.62
N LYS A 123 -14.23 -11.59 3.90
CA LYS A 123 -14.43 -10.41 3.06
C LYS A 123 -14.87 -9.19 3.86
N LEU A 124 -15.68 -9.38 4.90
CA LEU A 124 -16.15 -8.30 5.77
C LEU A 124 -15.02 -7.72 6.61
N LEU A 125 -14.21 -8.60 7.21
CA LEU A 125 -13.08 -8.25 8.05
C LEU A 125 -11.80 -7.98 7.25
N GLY A 126 -11.81 -8.18 5.93
CA GLY A 126 -10.64 -7.97 5.07
C GLY A 126 -9.48 -8.93 5.36
N LEU A 127 -9.76 -10.16 5.81
CA LEU A 127 -8.76 -11.20 6.16
C LEU A 127 -8.10 -11.79 4.90
N ASN A 128 -7.38 -10.96 4.17
CA ASN A 128 -6.55 -11.36 3.04
C ASN A 128 -5.09 -11.56 3.45
N TYR A 129 -4.27 -12.04 2.52
CA TYR A 129 -2.87 -12.35 2.78
C TYR A 129 -2.04 -11.16 3.30
N VAL A 130 -2.44 -9.92 3.03
CA VAL A 130 -1.74 -8.72 3.50
C VAL A 130 -1.98 -8.55 4.99
N VAL A 131 -3.26 -8.51 5.39
CA VAL A 131 -3.70 -8.39 6.78
C VAL A 131 -3.16 -9.56 7.60
N LEU A 132 -3.32 -10.78 7.08
CA LEU A 132 -2.83 -11.99 7.73
C LEU A 132 -1.29 -12.03 7.81
N GLY A 133 -0.59 -11.45 6.83
CA GLY A 133 0.86 -11.37 6.84
C GLY A 133 1.38 -10.45 7.96
N ILE A 134 0.72 -9.31 8.14
CA ILE A 134 1.02 -8.38 9.25
C ILE A 134 0.73 -9.05 10.59
N VAL A 135 -0.43 -9.70 10.72
CA VAL A 135 -0.84 -10.42 11.93
C VAL A 135 0.16 -11.55 12.24
N ALA A 136 0.58 -12.32 11.24
CA ALA A 136 1.61 -13.35 11.42
C ALA A 136 2.92 -12.75 11.95
N GLY A 137 3.36 -11.61 11.40
CA GLY A 137 4.53 -10.89 11.92
C GLY A 137 4.36 -10.44 13.38
N ILE A 138 3.19 -9.90 13.74
CA ILE A 138 2.86 -9.47 15.11
C ILE A 138 2.91 -10.67 16.07
N ILE A 139 2.32 -11.80 15.68
CA ILE A 139 2.35 -13.03 16.49
C ILE A 139 3.79 -13.50 16.67
N ILE A 140 4.58 -13.53 15.60
CA ILE A 140 5.98 -13.97 15.65
C ILE A 140 6.80 -13.16 16.66
N VAL A 141 6.77 -11.82 16.59
CA VAL A 141 7.60 -11.00 17.50
C VAL A 141 7.13 -11.05 18.95
N ASN A 142 5.83 -11.15 19.21
CA ASN A 142 5.30 -11.08 20.58
C ASN A 142 5.20 -12.44 21.28
N VAL A 143 5.02 -13.53 20.54
CA VAL A 143 4.89 -14.89 21.10
C VAL A 143 6.21 -15.65 21.03
N PHE A 144 6.86 -15.66 19.86
CA PHE A 144 8.05 -16.47 19.62
C PHE A 144 9.37 -15.70 19.76
N LYS A 145 9.31 -14.36 19.77
CA LYS A 145 10.45 -13.44 19.63
C LYS A 145 11.17 -13.62 18.28
N ILE A 146 11.88 -12.57 17.84
CA ILE A 146 12.69 -12.67 16.61
C ILE A 146 14.01 -13.38 16.93
N PRO A 147 14.32 -14.51 16.28
CA PRO A 147 15.58 -15.19 16.47
C PRO A 147 16.77 -14.28 16.11
N ASP A 148 17.90 -14.42 16.80
CA ASP A 148 19.08 -13.56 16.60
C ASP A 148 19.57 -13.54 15.14
N TRP A 149 19.54 -14.69 14.48
CA TRP A 149 19.94 -14.84 13.07
C TRP A 149 19.00 -14.11 12.09
N ALA A 150 17.76 -13.79 12.50
CA ALA A 150 16.78 -13.10 11.67
C ALA A 150 16.75 -11.58 11.89
N GLN A 151 17.31 -11.07 12.99
CA GLN A 151 17.13 -9.68 13.41
C GLN A 151 17.56 -8.65 12.36
N ASN A 152 18.71 -8.85 11.70
CA ASN A 152 19.21 -7.93 10.69
C ASN A 152 18.26 -7.85 9.48
N GLY A 153 17.78 -9.01 9.00
CA GLY A 153 16.84 -9.06 7.88
C GLY A 153 15.46 -8.48 8.22
N VAL A 154 14.97 -8.68 9.45
CA VAL A 154 13.73 -8.04 9.92
C VAL A 154 13.85 -6.51 9.92
N ARG A 155 15.00 -5.96 10.34
CA ARG A 155 15.26 -4.50 10.25
C ARG A 155 15.30 -3.98 8.82
N LEU A 156 15.77 -4.84 7.89
CA LEU A 156 15.88 -4.53 6.46
C LEU A 156 14.53 -4.61 5.72
N SER A 157 13.49 -5.21 6.31
CA SER A 157 12.17 -5.35 5.68
C SER A 157 11.57 -4.03 5.18
N ARG A 158 11.92 -2.92 5.83
CA ARG A 158 11.55 -1.55 5.44
C ARG A 158 12.04 -1.17 4.05
N LEU A 159 13.12 -1.76 3.55
CA LEU A 159 13.56 -1.57 2.18
C LEU A 159 12.54 -2.13 1.19
N GLY A 160 11.88 -3.24 1.50
CA GLY A 160 10.81 -3.79 0.64
C GLY A 160 9.70 -2.78 0.39
N LEU A 161 9.20 -2.14 1.46
CA LEU A 161 8.19 -1.08 1.36
C LEU A 161 8.71 0.12 0.55
N LYS A 162 9.91 0.62 0.86
CA LYS A 162 10.49 1.78 0.16
C LYS A 162 10.71 1.50 -1.33
N THR A 163 11.24 0.34 -1.68
CA THR A 163 11.45 -0.09 -3.07
C THR A 163 10.11 -0.29 -3.77
N GLY A 164 9.11 -0.86 -3.08
CA GLY A 164 7.75 -0.96 -3.59
C GLY A 164 7.16 0.40 -3.95
N VAL A 165 7.32 1.39 -3.05
CA VAL A 165 6.89 2.78 -3.31
C VAL A 165 7.65 3.39 -4.49
N ILE A 166 8.98 3.26 -4.55
CA ILE A 166 9.77 3.74 -5.69
C ILE A 166 9.21 3.17 -7.00
N LEU A 167 9.01 1.85 -7.08
CA LEU A 167 8.47 1.18 -8.26
C LEU A 167 7.04 1.59 -8.61
N LEU A 168 6.22 2.03 -7.65
CA LEU A 168 4.91 2.60 -7.97
C LEU A 168 5.05 3.82 -8.91
N GLY A 169 6.15 4.57 -8.84
CA GLY A 169 6.45 5.69 -9.75
C GLY A 169 6.35 5.30 -11.23
N THR A 170 6.71 4.06 -11.58
CA THR A 170 6.63 3.52 -12.95
C THR A 170 5.20 3.34 -13.49
N LEU A 171 4.19 3.48 -12.63
CA LEU A 171 2.80 3.16 -12.95
C LEU A 171 1.93 4.39 -13.24
N TYR A 172 2.53 5.58 -13.22
CA TYR A 172 1.86 6.86 -13.37
C TYR A 172 2.39 7.65 -14.56
N SER A 173 1.55 8.52 -15.09
CA SER A 173 1.92 9.58 -16.03
C SER A 173 1.58 10.94 -15.42
N ALA A 174 2.24 12.01 -15.87
CA ALA A 174 1.87 13.37 -15.50
C ALA A 174 0.40 13.71 -15.83
N ALA A 175 -0.16 13.09 -16.88
CA ALA A 175 -1.57 13.24 -17.24
C ALA A 175 -2.52 12.74 -16.13
N GLU A 176 -2.16 11.65 -15.44
CA GLU A 176 -2.96 11.10 -14.32
C GLU A 176 -2.82 11.95 -13.04
N LEU A 177 -1.67 12.62 -12.87
CA LEU A 177 -1.41 13.45 -11.69
C LEU A 177 -2.10 14.82 -11.73
N LYS A 178 -2.47 15.34 -12.90
CA LYS A 178 -3.07 16.68 -13.01
C LYS A 178 -4.34 16.84 -12.17
N ASN A 179 -5.21 15.83 -12.18
CA ASN A 179 -6.49 15.87 -11.46
C ASN A 179 -6.35 15.38 -10.01
N LEU A 180 -5.67 14.25 -9.79
CA LEU A 180 -5.50 13.67 -8.45
C LEU A 180 -4.49 14.44 -7.58
N GLY A 181 -3.42 14.95 -8.18
CA GLY A 181 -2.35 15.67 -7.50
C GLY A 181 -2.81 17.00 -6.93
N GLY A 182 -3.55 17.81 -7.71
CA GLY A 182 -4.10 19.09 -7.25
C GLY A 182 -5.02 18.93 -6.04
N LEU A 183 -5.97 17.98 -6.11
CA LEU A 183 -6.84 17.65 -4.98
C LEU A 183 -6.03 17.19 -3.76
N SER A 184 -5.01 16.36 -3.97
CA SER A 184 -4.15 15.89 -2.88
C SER A 184 -3.42 17.03 -2.18
N ILE A 185 -2.92 18.03 -2.91
CA ILE A 185 -2.18 19.16 -2.32
C ILE A 185 -3.09 19.99 -1.41
N ILE A 186 -4.29 20.35 -1.89
CA ILE A 186 -5.24 21.16 -1.11
C ILE A 186 -5.69 20.40 0.13
N MET A 187 -6.12 19.15 -0.06
CA MET A 187 -6.67 18.34 1.03
C MET A 187 -5.60 18.00 2.07
N ILE A 188 -4.41 17.57 1.64
CA ILE A 188 -3.30 17.29 2.55
C ILE A 188 -2.82 18.57 3.23
N GLY A 189 -2.70 19.70 2.52
CA GLY A 189 -2.33 20.97 3.12
C GLY A 189 -3.27 21.35 4.27
N PHE A 190 -4.59 21.30 4.03
CA PHE A 190 -5.60 21.56 5.05
C PHE A 190 -5.48 20.60 6.25
N PHE A 191 -5.43 19.29 6.01
CA PHE A 191 -5.39 18.30 7.10
C PHE A 191 -4.05 18.27 7.85
N VAL A 192 -2.92 18.52 7.19
CA VAL A 192 -1.60 18.60 7.83
C VAL A 192 -1.54 19.83 8.72
N LEU A 193 -1.83 21.02 8.19
CA LEU A 193 -1.80 22.26 8.95
C LEU A 193 -2.82 22.25 10.09
N GLY A 194 -4.03 21.77 9.82
CA GLY A 194 -5.08 21.59 10.83
C GLY A 194 -4.67 20.64 11.95
N SER A 195 -4.07 19.49 11.61
CA SER A 195 -3.58 18.53 12.63
C SER A 195 -2.43 19.11 13.44
N VAL A 196 -1.45 19.75 12.80
CA VAL A 196 -0.32 20.38 13.50
C VAL A 196 -0.85 21.45 14.46
N GLY A 197 -1.67 22.38 13.96
CA GLY A 197 -2.27 23.44 14.77
C GLY A 197 -3.11 22.91 15.93
N MET A 198 -3.92 21.86 15.69
CA MET A 198 -4.75 21.25 16.73
C MET A 198 -3.90 20.62 17.83
N VAL A 199 -2.81 19.92 17.49
CA VAL A 199 -1.90 19.34 18.50
C VAL A 199 -1.21 20.44 19.30
N LEU A 200 -0.70 21.49 18.65
CA LEU A 200 -0.05 22.61 19.36
C LEU A 200 -1.03 23.33 20.29
N TRP A 201 -2.27 23.55 19.85
CA TRP A 201 -3.33 24.14 20.66
C TRP A 201 -3.72 23.26 21.86
N MET A 202 -3.98 21.97 21.63
CA MET A 202 -4.28 21.03 22.71
C MET A 202 -3.10 20.86 23.67
N GLY A 203 -1.88 20.84 23.13
CA GLY A 203 -0.65 20.73 23.91
C GLY A 203 -0.48 21.90 24.87
N ALA A 204 -0.70 23.12 24.39
CA ALA A 204 -0.70 24.32 25.22
C ALA A 204 -1.81 24.27 26.29
N ARG A 205 -3.03 23.86 25.93
CA ARG A 205 -4.15 23.75 26.89
C ARG A 205 -3.92 22.68 27.98
N ARG A 206 -3.17 21.64 27.66
CA ARG A 206 -2.85 20.53 28.57
C ARG A 206 -1.47 20.63 29.22
N ASN A 207 -0.78 21.76 29.03
CA ASN A 207 0.53 22.05 29.62
C ASN A 207 1.57 20.94 29.38
N ILE A 208 1.61 20.36 28.17
CA ILE A 208 2.72 19.47 27.79
C ILE A 208 3.93 20.32 27.36
N PRO A 209 5.17 19.81 27.47
CA PRO A 209 6.35 20.51 26.99
C PRO A 209 6.22 20.92 25.52
N ASN A 210 6.68 22.13 25.16
CA ASN A 210 6.64 22.63 23.78
C ASN A 210 7.42 21.70 22.83
N SER A 211 8.51 21.10 23.32
CA SER A 211 9.30 20.11 22.59
C SER A 211 8.46 18.88 22.22
N MET A 212 7.68 18.37 23.19
CA MET A 212 6.76 17.25 23.00
C MET A 212 5.61 17.61 22.06
N ALA A 213 4.99 18.78 22.23
CA ALA A 213 3.96 19.28 21.32
C ALA A 213 4.48 19.42 19.88
N GLY A 214 5.73 19.87 19.72
CA GLY A 214 6.41 19.98 18.42
C GLY A 214 6.59 18.63 17.72
N VAL A 215 7.14 17.63 18.40
CA VAL A 215 7.33 16.30 17.77
C VAL A 215 6.01 15.55 17.55
N LEU A 216 5.05 15.69 18.46
CA LEU A 216 3.72 15.10 18.34
C LEU A 216 2.92 15.72 17.19
N SER A 217 2.99 17.05 17.04
CA SER A 217 2.28 17.78 15.98
C SER A 217 2.84 17.44 14.60
N ALA A 218 4.17 17.41 14.44
CA ALA A 218 4.82 16.96 13.21
C ALA A 218 4.45 15.50 12.87
N GLY A 219 4.48 14.62 13.88
CA GLY A 219 4.19 13.20 13.72
C GLY A 219 2.74 12.92 13.30
N LEU A 220 1.76 13.52 14.00
CA LEU A 220 0.33 13.34 13.68
C LEU A 220 -0.12 14.13 12.44
N GLY A 221 0.56 15.25 12.14
CA GLY A 221 0.28 16.05 10.96
C GLY A 221 0.76 15.40 9.68
N VAL A 222 2.04 15.01 9.65
CA VAL A 222 2.77 14.63 8.44
C VAL A 222 2.87 13.10 8.33
N CYS A 223 4.06 12.50 8.37
CA CYS A 223 4.28 11.09 8.01
C CYS A 223 4.65 10.21 9.22
N GLY A 224 4.20 10.59 10.42
CA GLY A 224 4.38 9.78 11.61
C GLY A 224 5.83 9.80 12.09
N VAL A 225 6.46 8.63 12.14
CA VAL A 225 7.80 8.43 12.72
C VAL A 225 8.87 9.30 12.06
N SER A 226 8.89 9.38 10.72
CA SER A 226 9.91 10.17 10.02
C SER A 226 9.79 11.66 10.32
N ALA A 227 8.55 12.16 10.46
CA ALA A 227 8.31 13.56 10.79
C ALA A 227 8.71 13.86 12.24
N THR A 228 8.37 12.99 13.20
CA THR A 228 8.80 13.08 14.59
C THR A 228 10.33 13.13 14.71
N VAL A 229 11.05 12.26 13.99
CA VAL A 229 12.51 12.21 14.02
C VAL A 229 13.13 13.42 13.31
N ALA A 230 12.51 13.93 12.25
CA ALA A 230 12.99 15.11 11.53
C ALA A 230 12.77 16.41 12.31
N SER A 231 11.66 16.53 13.05
CA SER A 231 11.37 17.72 13.86
C SER A 231 12.06 17.70 15.22
N ALA A 232 12.42 16.54 15.75
CA ALA A 232 13.03 16.41 17.08
C ALA A 232 14.22 17.34 17.34
N PRO A 233 15.21 17.51 16.43
CA PRO A 233 16.32 18.42 16.66
C PRO A 233 15.89 19.89 16.72
N VAL A 234 14.93 20.31 15.88
CA VAL A 234 14.53 21.72 15.78
C VAL A 234 13.62 22.17 16.92
N VAL A 235 12.97 21.23 17.62
CA VAL A 235 12.21 21.49 18.85
C VAL A 235 12.88 20.91 20.09
N GLN A 236 14.16 20.51 19.97
CA GLN A 236 15.00 20.00 21.06
C GLN A 236 14.33 18.89 21.91
N ALA A 237 13.62 17.98 21.24
CA ALA A 237 12.86 16.94 21.92
C ALA A 237 13.75 15.89 22.60
N LYS A 238 13.34 15.50 23.80
CA LYS A 238 14.00 14.45 24.57
C LYS A 238 13.70 13.07 23.96
N SER A 239 14.59 12.10 24.16
CA SER A 239 14.39 10.73 23.63
C SER A 239 13.08 10.09 24.11
N VAL A 240 12.65 10.40 25.34
CA VAL A 240 11.38 9.92 25.91
C VAL A 240 10.16 10.53 25.19
N GLU A 241 10.23 11.80 24.79
CA GLU A 241 9.18 12.52 24.05
C GLU A 241 9.02 11.95 22.63
N ILE A 242 10.15 11.67 21.98
CA ILE A 242 10.20 10.99 20.68
C ILE A 242 9.58 9.60 20.80
N ALA A 243 9.94 8.83 21.83
CA ALA A 243 9.40 7.48 22.04
C ALA A 243 7.88 7.48 22.27
N TYR A 244 7.37 8.34 23.15
CA TYR A 244 5.92 8.48 23.40
C TYR A 244 5.15 8.91 22.15
N THR A 245 5.72 9.81 21.36
CA THR A 245 5.13 10.25 20.11
C THR A 245 5.06 9.10 19.11
N ILE A 246 6.17 8.38 18.90
CA ILE A 246 6.22 7.22 18.01
C ILE A 246 5.23 6.15 18.46
N GLY A 247 5.19 5.82 19.74
CA GLY A 247 4.25 4.85 20.31
C GLY A 247 2.80 5.24 20.02
N THR A 248 2.44 6.50 20.25
CA THR A 248 1.08 7.03 20.00
C THR A 248 0.70 6.91 18.52
N ILE A 249 1.59 7.34 17.61
CA ILE A 249 1.37 7.30 16.16
C ILE A 249 1.22 5.85 15.67
N LEU A 250 2.10 4.96 16.15
CA LEU A 250 2.07 3.56 15.76
C LEU A 250 0.80 2.87 16.26
N LEU A 251 0.41 3.10 17.51
CA LEU A 251 -0.82 2.55 18.08
C LEU A 251 -2.04 3.02 17.29
N TRP A 252 -2.17 4.32 17.07
CA TRP A 252 -3.27 4.89 16.30
C TRP A 252 -3.31 4.32 14.88
N GLY A 253 -2.17 4.32 14.19
CA GLY A 253 -2.10 3.86 12.82
C GLY A 253 -2.27 2.34 12.66
N VAL A 254 -1.90 1.53 13.67
CA VAL A 254 -2.26 0.09 13.71
C VAL A 254 -3.78 -0.04 13.79
N GLY A 255 -4.43 0.71 14.68
CA GLY A 255 -5.90 0.73 14.77
C GLY A 255 -6.54 1.09 13.43
N CYS A 256 -6.14 2.21 12.82
CA CYS A 256 -6.69 2.63 11.53
C CYS A 256 -6.44 1.62 10.41
N MET A 257 -5.28 0.95 10.41
CA MET A 257 -4.92 -0.02 9.38
C MET A 257 -5.93 -1.17 9.26
N PHE A 258 -6.48 -1.64 10.38
CA PHE A 258 -7.51 -2.68 10.39
C PHE A 258 -8.93 -2.11 10.31
N VAL A 259 -9.19 -0.95 10.93
CA VAL A 259 -10.54 -0.37 11.00
C VAL A 259 -10.95 0.27 9.68
N PHE A 260 -10.06 0.99 8.98
CA PHE A 260 -10.41 1.72 7.77
C PHE A 260 -10.97 0.79 6.69
N PRO A 261 -10.31 -0.34 6.32
CA PRO A 261 -10.83 -1.24 5.29
C PRO A 261 -12.24 -1.75 5.58
N ILE A 262 -12.57 -2.01 6.85
CA ILE A 262 -13.90 -2.47 7.27
C ILE A 262 -14.93 -1.36 7.00
N ILE A 263 -14.67 -0.15 7.49
CA ILE A 263 -15.55 1.02 7.28
C ILE A 263 -15.72 1.30 5.78
N GLY A 264 -14.62 1.30 5.00
CA GLY A 264 -14.67 1.54 3.56
C GLY A 264 -15.54 0.52 2.82
N ASN A 265 -15.48 -0.76 3.24
CA ASN A 265 -16.28 -1.83 2.66
C ASN A 265 -17.77 -1.75 3.05
N MET A 266 -18.08 -1.23 4.24
CA MET A 266 -19.44 -0.96 4.69
C MET A 266 -20.06 0.21 3.94
N LEU A 267 -19.27 1.26 3.69
CA LEU A 267 -19.70 2.45 2.93
C LEU A 267 -19.68 2.24 1.41
N GLY A 268 -19.17 1.11 0.93
CA GLY A 268 -19.09 0.80 -0.50
C GLY A 268 -18.18 1.75 -1.28
N MET A 269 -17.10 2.24 -0.65
CA MET A 269 -16.22 3.25 -1.24
C MET A 269 -15.53 2.75 -2.52
N SER A 270 -15.36 3.64 -3.49
CA SER A 270 -14.49 3.35 -4.64
C SER A 270 -13.03 3.21 -4.21
N TYR A 271 -12.21 2.60 -5.08
CA TYR A 271 -10.77 2.48 -4.84
C TYR A 271 -10.06 3.85 -4.70
N VAL A 272 -10.56 4.87 -5.41
CA VAL A 272 -10.02 6.23 -5.36
C VAL A 272 -10.39 6.90 -4.04
N GLN A 273 -11.67 6.84 -3.64
CA GLN A 273 -12.13 7.39 -2.37
C GLN A 273 -11.39 6.74 -1.20
N PHE A 274 -11.33 5.41 -1.15
CA PHE A 274 -10.63 4.73 -0.06
C PHE A 274 -9.14 5.10 -0.03
N GLY A 275 -8.49 5.14 -1.20
CA GLY A 275 -7.08 5.52 -1.28
C GLY A 275 -6.84 6.93 -0.75
N ALA A 276 -7.65 7.91 -1.17
CA ALA A 276 -7.55 9.29 -0.70
C ALA A 276 -7.77 9.38 0.82
N TRP A 277 -8.79 8.69 1.34
CA TRP A 277 -9.07 8.67 2.77
C TRP A 277 -7.95 8.01 3.58
N ALA A 278 -7.47 6.84 3.16
CA ALA A 278 -6.37 6.14 3.81
C ALA A 278 -5.08 6.97 3.79
N GLY A 279 -4.75 7.58 2.65
CA GLY A 279 -3.56 8.43 2.50
C GLY A 279 -3.60 9.70 3.36
N THR A 280 -4.78 10.26 3.62
CA THR A 280 -4.95 11.44 4.47
C THR A 280 -5.05 11.08 5.96
N GLY A 281 -5.88 10.10 6.31
CA GLY A 281 -6.24 9.77 7.68
C GLY A 281 -5.22 8.90 8.42
N ILE A 282 -4.48 8.03 7.72
CA ILE A 282 -3.51 7.12 8.36
C ILE A 282 -2.14 7.78 8.40
N LEU A 283 -1.56 7.81 9.60
CA LEU A 283 -0.43 8.69 9.94
C LEU A 283 0.94 8.14 9.53
N ASN A 284 1.06 6.86 9.23
CA ASN A 284 2.32 6.20 8.85
C ASN A 284 2.22 5.62 7.44
N SER A 285 3.22 5.87 6.61
CA SER A 285 3.26 5.40 5.21
C SER A 285 3.11 3.88 5.06
N ALA A 286 3.76 3.09 5.92
CA ALA A 286 3.66 1.62 5.85
C ALA A 286 2.24 1.12 6.17
N GLN A 287 1.58 1.78 7.13
CA GLN A 287 0.21 1.45 7.53
C GLN A 287 -0.81 1.93 6.49
N VAL A 288 -0.57 3.09 5.85
CA VAL A 288 -1.34 3.56 4.67
C VAL A 288 -1.30 2.50 3.58
N ALA A 289 -0.10 2.04 3.19
CA ALA A 289 0.07 1.05 2.15
C ALA A 289 -0.64 -0.27 2.50
N GLY A 290 -0.46 -0.75 3.73
CA GLY A 290 -1.09 -2.00 4.14
C GLY A 290 -2.62 -1.88 4.29
N ALA A 291 -3.17 -0.75 4.70
CA ALA A 291 -4.62 -0.53 4.68
C ALA A 291 -5.18 -0.50 3.24
N ALA A 292 -4.47 0.16 2.33
CA ALA A 292 -4.85 0.24 0.93
C ALA A 292 -4.81 -1.13 0.22
N LEU A 293 -3.78 -1.93 0.50
CA LEU A 293 -3.65 -3.30 0.02
C LEU A 293 -4.62 -4.26 0.73
N ALA A 294 -4.96 -4.01 2.00
CA ALA A 294 -6.02 -4.73 2.69
C ALA A 294 -7.39 -4.48 2.06
N TYR A 295 -7.64 -3.24 1.60
CA TYR A 295 -8.89 -2.89 0.92
C TYR A 295 -8.97 -3.48 -0.49
N GLN A 296 -7.84 -3.53 -1.21
CA GLN A 296 -7.75 -4.08 -2.55
C GLN A 296 -6.60 -5.10 -2.67
N PRO A 297 -6.76 -6.35 -2.20
CA PRO A 297 -5.66 -7.34 -2.16
C PRO A 297 -5.24 -7.86 -3.55
N ASP A 298 -6.15 -7.82 -4.52
CA ASP A 298 -5.93 -8.32 -5.88
C ASP A 298 -5.54 -7.23 -6.88
N GLY A 299 -5.26 -6.02 -6.37
CA GLY A 299 -4.91 -4.88 -7.19
C GLY A 299 -4.06 -3.89 -6.41
N ILE A 300 -3.73 -2.78 -7.07
CA ILE A 300 -2.88 -1.74 -6.49
C ILE A 300 -3.45 -0.35 -6.76
N GLU A 301 -4.68 -0.25 -7.25
CA GLU A 301 -5.26 1.04 -7.63
C GLU A 301 -5.58 1.89 -6.39
N THR A 302 -6.06 1.25 -5.32
CA THR A 302 -6.20 1.89 -4.01
C THR A 302 -4.85 2.30 -3.43
N LEU A 303 -3.86 1.40 -3.46
CA LEU A 303 -2.50 1.66 -2.98
C LEU A 303 -1.90 2.87 -3.69
N LYS A 304 -2.09 2.98 -5.00
CA LYS A 304 -1.60 4.12 -5.76
C LYS A 304 -2.14 5.46 -5.26
N VAL A 305 -3.46 5.58 -5.17
CA VAL A 305 -4.08 6.83 -4.71
C VAL A 305 -3.64 7.14 -3.29
N ALA A 306 -3.60 6.14 -2.41
CA ALA A 306 -3.11 6.30 -1.05
C ALA A 306 -1.65 6.81 -1.00
N GLU A 307 -0.78 6.29 -1.86
CA GLU A 307 0.62 6.72 -1.93
C GLU A 307 0.79 8.11 -2.52
N ILE A 308 -0.05 8.57 -3.45
CA ILE A 308 -0.03 9.97 -3.91
C ILE A 308 -0.26 10.90 -2.72
N PHE A 309 -1.32 10.67 -1.95
CA PHE A 309 -1.65 11.50 -0.77
C PHE A 309 -0.57 11.40 0.31
N ASN A 310 0.01 10.20 0.52
CA ASN A 310 1.12 9.98 1.43
C ASN A 310 2.40 10.72 1.00
N ILE A 311 2.77 10.69 -0.28
CA ILE A 311 3.95 11.39 -0.80
C ILE A 311 3.76 12.90 -0.74
N THR A 312 2.60 13.42 -1.15
CA THR A 312 2.26 14.85 -1.00
C THR A 312 2.47 15.33 0.43
N ARG A 313 2.06 14.51 1.41
CA ARG A 313 2.28 14.80 2.83
C ARG A 313 3.75 14.80 3.21
N VAL A 314 4.52 13.83 2.75
CA VAL A 314 5.99 13.79 2.98
C VAL A 314 6.68 15.02 2.37
N LEU A 315 6.23 15.49 1.21
CA LEU A 315 6.79 16.68 0.55
C LEU A 315 6.52 17.99 1.32
N ILE A 316 5.48 18.03 2.16
CA ILE A 316 5.16 19.18 3.02
C ILE A 316 6.05 19.21 4.29
N LEU A 317 6.74 18.11 4.62
CA LEU A 317 7.57 18.01 5.83
C LEU A 317 8.57 19.16 6.01
N PRO A 318 9.35 19.59 4.98
CA PRO A 318 10.30 20.69 5.12
C PRO A 318 9.66 21.99 5.62
N ILE A 319 8.46 22.30 5.11
CA ILE A 319 7.70 23.50 5.49
C ILE A 319 7.29 23.42 6.96
N ILE A 320 6.82 22.25 7.41
CA ILE A 320 6.41 22.03 8.81
C ILE A 320 7.62 22.07 9.76
N VAL A 321 8.75 21.49 9.38
CA VAL A 321 9.97 21.54 10.19
C VAL A 321 10.46 22.98 10.35
N LEU A 322 10.45 23.77 9.27
CA LEU A 322 10.80 25.20 9.34
C LEU A 322 9.81 25.98 10.22
N TRP A 323 8.52 25.74 10.04
CA TRP A 323 7.49 26.38 10.85
C TRP A 323 7.66 26.06 12.34
N LEU A 324 7.89 24.79 12.69
CA LEU A 324 8.12 24.37 14.08
C LEU A 324 9.41 24.93 14.66
N ALA A 325 10.48 25.06 13.88
CA ALA A 325 11.71 25.70 14.32
C ALA A 325 11.47 27.16 14.74
N VAL A 326 10.78 27.93 13.89
CA VAL A 326 10.42 29.34 14.19
C VAL A 326 9.45 29.42 15.37
N TRP A 327 8.46 28.53 15.43
CA TRP A 327 7.48 28.47 16.52
C TRP A 327 8.13 28.15 17.87
N TYR A 328 9.08 27.20 17.90
CA TYR A 328 9.75 26.76 19.13
C TYR A 328 10.69 27.85 19.67
N VAL A 329 11.52 28.46 18.81
CA VAL A 329 12.44 29.54 19.23
C VAL A 329 11.68 30.75 19.78
N LYS A 330 10.50 31.07 19.24
CA LYS A 330 9.67 32.17 19.78
C LYS A 330 9.07 31.89 21.16
N ARG A 331 9.04 30.64 21.60
CA ARG A 331 8.44 30.23 22.88
C ARG A 331 9.45 29.86 23.96
N GLU A 332 10.72 29.66 23.59
CA GLU A 332 11.76 29.20 24.49
C GLU A 332 12.93 30.19 24.44
N GLU A 333 13.12 30.96 25.52
CA GLU A 333 14.10 32.06 25.60
C GLU A 333 15.56 31.59 25.42
N ASN A 334 15.86 30.31 25.69
CA ASN A 334 17.19 29.69 25.58
C ASN A 334 17.32 28.68 24.44
N ALA A 335 16.44 28.72 23.43
CA ALA A 335 16.51 27.77 22.33
C ALA A 335 17.76 27.98 21.46
N ALA A 336 18.66 26.99 21.45
CA ALA A 336 19.76 26.92 20.49
C ALA A 336 19.27 27.03 19.03
N GLN A 337 19.95 27.86 18.24
CA GLN A 337 19.73 28.02 16.81
C GLN A 337 20.18 26.73 16.08
N VAL A 338 19.24 26.04 15.42
CA VAL A 338 19.52 24.83 14.64
C VAL A 338 19.51 25.16 13.16
N ASN A 339 20.47 24.63 12.39
CA ASN A 339 20.48 24.75 10.94
C ASN A 339 19.36 23.88 10.34
N VAL A 340 18.20 24.49 10.10
CA VAL A 340 16.99 23.83 9.56
C VAL A 340 17.27 23.19 8.20
N GLY A 341 18.06 23.85 7.33
CA GLY A 341 18.42 23.34 6.02
C GLY A 341 19.20 22.02 6.09
N GLN A 342 20.17 21.95 6.99
CA GLN A 342 20.95 20.73 7.25
C GLN A 342 20.06 19.60 7.78
N VAL A 343 19.11 19.89 8.69
CA VAL A 343 18.17 18.90 9.22
C VAL A 343 17.26 18.37 8.12
N ILE A 344 16.68 19.25 7.31
CA ILE A 344 15.81 18.86 6.19
C ILE A 344 16.58 17.96 5.23
N PHE A 345 17.77 18.36 4.80
CA PHE A 345 18.57 17.59 3.86
C PHE A 345 18.99 16.23 4.43
N ALA A 346 19.47 16.19 5.68
CA ALA A 346 19.92 14.96 6.33
C ALA A 346 18.77 13.97 6.65
N LYS A 347 17.54 14.47 6.82
CA LYS A 347 16.37 13.66 7.19
C LYS A 347 15.39 13.47 6.03
N PHE A 348 15.67 14.05 4.85
CA PHE A 348 14.80 13.90 3.68
C PHE A 348 14.75 12.42 3.24
N PRO A 349 13.56 11.86 3.03
CA PRO A 349 13.43 10.46 2.64
C PRO A 349 13.88 10.25 1.19
N VAL A 350 15.09 9.70 1.01
CA VAL A 350 15.72 9.40 -0.29
C VAL A 350 14.82 8.58 -1.24
N PHE A 351 13.95 7.71 -0.71
CA PHE A 351 13.04 6.93 -1.55
C PHE A 351 12.02 7.79 -2.31
N VAL A 352 11.70 8.99 -1.83
CA VAL A 352 10.82 9.94 -2.53
C VAL A 352 11.50 10.44 -3.81
N LEU A 353 12.82 10.66 -3.79
CA LEU A 353 13.58 11.02 -4.99
C LEU A 353 13.54 9.88 -6.02
N GLY A 354 13.69 8.63 -5.57
CA GLY A 354 13.55 7.46 -6.42
C GLY A 354 12.15 7.35 -7.04
N PHE A 355 11.10 7.63 -6.27
CA PHE A 355 9.73 7.70 -6.80
C PHE A 355 9.60 8.78 -7.87
N ILE A 356 10.05 10.02 -7.58
CA ILE A 356 9.98 11.16 -8.52
C ILE A 356 10.73 10.83 -9.81
N LEU A 357 11.90 10.20 -9.71
CA LEU A 357 12.68 9.79 -10.87
C LEU A 357 11.94 8.76 -11.73
N LEU A 358 11.44 7.67 -11.13
CA LEU A 358 10.70 6.65 -11.88
C LEU A 358 9.38 7.19 -12.44
N PHE A 359 8.74 8.13 -11.74
CA PHE A 359 7.58 8.87 -12.20
C PHE A 359 7.88 9.73 -13.44
N ALA A 360 8.99 10.48 -13.41
CA ALA A 360 9.43 11.29 -14.54
C ALA A 360 9.73 10.41 -15.76
N LEU A 361 10.46 9.31 -15.56
CA LEU A 361 10.74 8.34 -16.62
C LEU A 361 9.48 7.65 -17.16
N SER A 362 8.49 7.40 -16.31
CA SER A 362 7.20 6.86 -16.75
C SER A 362 6.44 7.85 -17.62
N THR A 363 6.49 9.14 -17.28
CA THR A 363 5.86 10.22 -18.04
C THR A 363 6.45 10.38 -19.44
N THR A 364 7.74 10.11 -19.63
CA THR A 364 8.40 10.18 -20.95
C THR A 364 8.11 8.96 -21.85
N GLY A 365 7.43 7.93 -21.34
CA GLY A 365 7.04 6.77 -22.12
C GLY A 365 7.96 5.55 -22.01
N VAL A 366 8.97 5.58 -21.12
CA VAL A 366 10.02 4.53 -21.01
C VAL A 366 9.46 3.15 -20.65
N PHE A 367 8.39 3.12 -19.83
CA PHE A 367 7.80 1.88 -19.31
C PHE A 367 6.45 1.51 -19.96
N SER A 368 5.68 2.51 -20.37
CA SER A 368 4.37 2.43 -21.01
C SER A 368 4.19 3.68 -21.87
N PRO A 369 3.41 3.67 -22.97
CA PRO A 369 3.17 4.87 -23.76
C PRO A 369 2.82 6.10 -22.91
N PRO A 370 3.27 7.32 -23.26
CA PRO A 370 3.16 8.52 -22.42
C PRO A 370 1.73 8.78 -21.92
N VAL A 371 0.76 8.57 -22.80
CA VAL A 371 -0.67 8.64 -22.47
C VAL A 371 -1.14 7.27 -21.99
N HIS A 372 -0.94 7.00 -20.70
CA HIS A 372 -1.48 5.82 -20.04
C HIS A 372 -2.22 6.22 -18.76
N TYR A 373 -3.24 5.42 -18.44
CA TYR A 373 -4.02 5.53 -17.21
C TYR A 373 -3.88 4.22 -16.45
N LYS A 374 -3.41 4.28 -15.21
CA LYS A 374 -3.14 3.08 -14.38
C LYS A 374 -2.14 2.12 -15.04
N GLY A 375 -1.13 2.61 -15.76
CA GLY A 375 -0.21 1.79 -16.54
C GLY A 375 -0.87 0.99 -17.67
N LYS A 376 -2.14 1.32 -18.01
CA LYS A 376 -2.85 0.81 -19.18
C LYS A 376 -2.94 1.91 -20.23
N TYR A 377 -2.48 1.61 -21.42
CA TYR A 377 -2.61 2.51 -22.55
C TYR A 377 -3.78 2.06 -23.43
N PHE A 378 -4.36 3.02 -24.13
CA PHE A 378 -5.37 2.74 -25.14
C PHE A 378 -4.67 2.30 -26.42
N ASP A 379 -5.13 1.19 -26.99
CA ASP A 379 -4.70 0.71 -28.29
C ASP A 379 -5.84 -0.11 -28.92
N ASN A 380 -6.46 0.49 -29.94
CA ASN A 380 -7.57 -0.08 -30.71
C ASN A 380 -7.10 -0.91 -31.92
N THR A 381 -5.80 -0.96 -32.18
CA THR A 381 -5.20 -1.72 -33.29
C THR A 381 -4.99 -3.18 -32.92
N LYS A 382 -4.77 -3.48 -31.63
CA LYS A 382 -4.52 -4.83 -31.09
C LYS A 382 -5.78 -5.55 -30.60
N VAL A 383 -6.97 -5.10 -30.98
CA VAL A 383 -8.21 -5.74 -30.57
C VAL A 383 -8.44 -6.98 -31.43
N SER A 384 -8.26 -8.16 -30.85
CA SER A 384 -8.58 -9.43 -31.52
C SER A 384 -10.07 -9.54 -31.82
N ALA A 385 -10.46 -10.19 -32.92
CA ALA A 385 -11.86 -10.44 -33.28
C ALA A 385 -12.70 -11.03 -32.13
N LYS A 386 -12.13 -11.92 -31.31
CA LYS A 386 -12.78 -12.50 -30.12
C LYS A 386 -13.17 -11.50 -29.02
N LYS A 387 -12.62 -10.29 -29.05
CA LYS A 387 -12.89 -9.20 -28.09
C LYS A 387 -13.74 -8.07 -28.67
N MET A 388 -14.09 -8.16 -29.95
CA MET A 388 -15.03 -7.24 -30.58
C MET A 388 -16.46 -7.57 -30.15
N LEU A 389 -17.34 -6.59 -30.28
CA LEU A 389 -18.75 -6.79 -29.98
C LEU A 389 -19.39 -7.80 -30.95
N THR A 390 -20.10 -8.76 -30.38
CA THR A 390 -20.94 -9.71 -31.12
C THR A 390 -22.23 -9.04 -31.58
N ASP A 391 -22.91 -9.62 -32.57
CA ASP A 391 -24.20 -9.10 -33.06
C ASP A 391 -25.24 -8.97 -31.96
N GLU A 392 -25.31 -9.95 -31.06
CA GLU A 392 -26.19 -9.94 -29.88
C GLU A 392 -25.90 -8.75 -28.97
N GLN A 393 -24.61 -8.50 -28.68
CA GLN A 393 -24.21 -7.37 -27.83
C GLN A 393 -24.51 -6.04 -28.49
N VAL A 394 -24.33 -5.93 -29.80
CA VAL A 394 -24.67 -4.74 -30.58
C VAL A 394 -26.18 -4.48 -30.53
N ALA A 395 -27.01 -5.51 -30.72
CA ALA A 395 -28.46 -5.40 -30.63
C ALA A 395 -28.91 -4.86 -29.27
N VAL A 396 -28.36 -5.37 -28.16
CA VAL A 396 -28.65 -4.88 -26.81
C VAL A 396 -28.30 -3.39 -26.65
N LEU A 397 -27.19 -2.92 -27.23
CA LEU A 397 -26.82 -1.51 -27.19
C LEU A 397 -27.78 -0.64 -28.01
N ILE A 398 -28.18 -1.10 -29.20
CA ILE A 398 -29.14 -0.40 -30.08
C ILE A 398 -30.49 -0.25 -29.36
N THR A 399 -31.04 -1.32 -28.79
CA THR A 399 -32.33 -1.29 -28.07
C THR A 399 -32.33 -0.30 -26.90
N ASN A 400 -31.16 0.02 -26.34
CA ASN A 400 -31.04 0.94 -25.21
C ASN A 400 -30.47 2.32 -25.59
N ALA A 401 -30.21 2.58 -26.88
CA ALA A 401 -29.56 3.80 -27.34
C ALA A 401 -30.41 5.06 -27.10
N ASP A 402 -31.74 4.95 -27.20
CA ASP A 402 -32.67 6.08 -27.02
C ASP A 402 -32.65 6.66 -25.60
N LYS A 403 -32.21 5.87 -24.61
CA LYS A 403 -32.07 6.31 -23.21
C LYS A 403 -30.93 7.32 -23.04
N VAL A 404 -30.00 7.41 -23.99
CA VAL A 404 -28.83 8.28 -23.90
C VAL A 404 -29.14 9.66 -24.44
N GLN A 405 -29.38 10.65 -23.59
CA GLN A 405 -29.78 11.99 -24.07
C GLN A 405 -28.60 12.88 -24.52
N ARG A 406 -27.42 12.72 -23.92
CA ARG A 406 -26.26 13.59 -24.16
C ARG A 406 -25.66 13.33 -25.55
N LYS A 407 -25.53 14.39 -26.37
CA LYS A 407 -25.11 14.29 -27.78
C LYS A 407 -23.74 13.60 -27.96
N ASP A 408 -22.78 13.95 -27.12
CA ASP A 408 -21.44 13.34 -27.09
C ASP A 408 -21.48 11.83 -26.80
N ARG A 409 -22.32 11.41 -25.84
CA ARG A 409 -22.52 9.99 -25.49
C ARG A 409 -23.22 9.22 -26.60
N LYS A 410 -24.21 9.82 -27.28
CA LYS A 410 -24.85 9.22 -28.46
C LYS A 410 -23.84 8.99 -29.58
N ALA A 411 -23.01 9.99 -29.88
CA ALA A 411 -22.00 9.89 -30.93
C ALA A 411 -20.95 8.81 -30.64
N ALA A 412 -20.44 8.74 -29.40
CA ALA A 412 -19.50 7.69 -28.98
C ALA A 412 -20.14 6.29 -29.02
N LEU A 413 -21.42 6.16 -28.65
CA LEU A 413 -22.16 4.90 -28.71
C LEU A 413 -22.39 4.44 -30.15
N ALA A 414 -22.74 5.36 -31.06
CA ALA A 414 -22.93 5.06 -32.47
C ALA A 414 -21.64 4.53 -33.11
N ARG A 415 -20.49 5.19 -32.88
CA ARG A 415 -19.19 4.70 -33.34
C ARG A 415 -18.83 3.32 -32.78
N LEU A 416 -19.12 3.06 -31.51
CA LEU A 416 -18.91 1.74 -30.91
C LEU A 416 -19.74 0.64 -31.58
N ILE A 417 -21.00 0.96 -31.92
CA ILE A 417 -21.92 0.05 -32.61
C ILE A 417 -21.43 -0.24 -34.02
N GLU A 418 -21.02 0.80 -34.74
CA GLU A 418 -20.53 0.72 -36.12
C GLU A 418 -19.20 -0.04 -36.22
N GLU A 419 -18.20 0.36 -35.43
CA GLU A 419 -16.86 -0.25 -35.49
C GLU A 419 -16.74 -1.54 -34.69
N ARG A 420 -17.76 -1.89 -33.88
CA ARG A 420 -17.78 -3.02 -32.93
C ARG A 420 -16.63 -3.01 -31.91
N LYS A 421 -15.93 -1.89 -31.80
CA LYS A 421 -14.83 -1.63 -30.87
C LYS A 421 -14.80 -0.14 -30.54
N VAL A 422 -14.09 0.21 -29.46
CA VAL A 422 -13.94 1.62 -29.09
C VAL A 422 -12.92 2.27 -30.04
N ALA A 423 -13.36 3.33 -30.72
CA ALA A 423 -12.60 4.00 -31.78
C ALA A 423 -11.47 4.89 -31.23
N SER A 424 -11.74 5.66 -30.17
CA SER A 424 -10.78 6.64 -29.62
C SER A 424 -10.69 6.63 -28.09
N ILE A 425 -9.68 7.33 -27.55
CA ILE A 425 -9.52 7.54 -26.10
C ILE A 425 -10.68 8.36 -25.52
N GLU A 426 -11.16 9.35 -26.26
CA GLU A 426 -12.29 10.21 -25.86
C GLU A 426 -13.59 9.41 -25.81
N ASP A 427 -13.80 8.52 -26.77
CA ASP A 427 -14.93 7.60 -26.79
C ASP A 427 -14.85 6.62 -25.61
N ASP A 428 -13.66 6.08 -25.31
CA ASP A 428 -13.44 5.22 -24.14
C ASP A 428 -13.84 5.92 -22.84
N ALA A 429 -13.42 7.16 -22.64
CA ALA A 429 -13.77 7.95 -21.47
C ALA A 429 -15.29 8.21 -21.38
N THR A 430 -15.90 8.56 -22.50
CA THR A 430 -17.33 8.89 -22.61
C THR A 430 -18.21 7.66 -22.34
N LEU A 431 -17.88 6.52 -22.95
CA LEU A 431 -18.57 5.24 -22.80
C LEU A 431 -18.41 4.66 -21.39
N ARG A 432 -17.24 4.82 -20.77
CA ARG A 432 -17.02 4.46 -19.36
C ARG A 432 -17.92 5.28 -18.43
N GLY A 433 -18.01 6.59 -18.66
CA GLY A 433 -18.92 7.47 -17.93
C GLY A 433 -20.39 7.05 -18.09
N LEU A 434 -20.79 6.68 -19.31
CA LEU A 434 -22.13 6.18 -19.60
C LEU A 434 -22.43 4.85 -18.86
N ALA A 435 -21.48 3.91 -18.86
CA ALA A 435 -21.61 2.64 -18.15
C ALA A 435 -21.73 2.82 -16.63
N ASN A 436 -21.00 3.77 -16.06
CA ASN A 436 -21.04 4.07 -14.63
C ASN A 436 -22.32 4.80 -14.22
N ALA A 437 -22.88 5.66 -15.08
CA ALA A 437 -24.16 6.33 -14.85
C ALA A 437 -25.36 5.37 -14.92
N ARG A 438 -25.18 4.12 -15.37
CA ARG A 438 -26.22 3.06 -15.47
C ARG A 438 -27.46 3.45 -16.29
N VAL A 439 -27.36 4.47 -17.15
CA VAL A 439 -28.47 5.00 -17.95
C VAL A 439 -29.09 3.92 -18.86
N MET A 440 -28.27 3.02 -19.42
CA MET A 440 -28.69 1.96 -20.34
C MET A 440 -28.99 0.61 -19.65
N GLY A 441 -29.02 0.58 -18.31
CA GLY A 441 -29.22 -0.65 -17.55
C GLY A 441 -27.94 -1.47 -17.33
N LYS A 442 -28.07 -2.55 -16.53
CA LYS A 442 -26.93 -3.36 -16.05
C LYS A 442 -26.25 -4.13 -17.18
N GLU A 443 -27.02 -4.67 -18.11
CA GLU A 443 -26.51 -5.53 -19.18
C GLU A 443 -25.70 -4.75 -20.20
N ALA A 444 -26.27 -3.67 -20.76
CA ALA A 444 -25.54 -2.74 -21.61
C ALA A 444 -24.32 -2.15 -20.90
N GLY A 445 -24.42 -1.84 -19.60
CA GLY A 445 -23.27 -1.42 -18.79
C GLY A 445 -22.15 -2.47 -18.71
N LYS A 446 -22.46 -3.78 -18.68
CA LYS A 446 -21.45 -4.85 -18.75
C LYS A 446 -20.79 -4.89 -20.13
N ILE A 447 -21.56 -4.73 -21.20
CA ILE A 447 -21.06 -4.69 -22.58
C ILE A 447 -20.10 -3.52 -22.77
N LEU A 448 -20.48 -2.32 -22.35
CA LEU A 448 -19.60 -1.14 -22.40
C LEU A 448 -18.30 -1.34 -21.59
N LYS A 449 -18.39 -1.97 -20.41
CA LYS A 449 -17.20 -2.33 -19.62
C LYS A 449 -16.34 -3.39 -20.30
N HIS A 450 -16.93 -4.29 -21.07
CA HIS A 450 -16.18 -5.27 -21.87
C HIS A 450 -15.44 -4.59 -23.01
N ALA A 451 -16.11 -3.73 -23.78
CA ALA A 451 -15.51 -2.95 -24.86
C ALA A 451 -14.34 -2.07 -24.36
N HIS A 452 -14.51 -1.38 -23.24
CA HIS A 452 -13.43 -0.65 -22.56
C HIS A 452 -12.21 -1.53 -22.25
N LYS A 453 -12.44 -2.74 -21.72
CA LYS A 453 -11.35 -3.69 -21.40
C LYS A 453 -10.65 -4.22 -22.65
N ALA A 454 -11.32 -4.28 -23.79
CA ALA A 454 -10.76 -4.78 -25.03
C ALA A 454 -9.67 -3.86 -25.61
N VAL A 455 -9.82 -2.54 -25.43
CA VAL A 455 -8.89 -1.51 -25.95
C VAL A 455 -7.83 -1.05 -24.95
N ARG A 456 -7.91 -1.48 -23.69
CA ARG A 456 -6.94 -1.10 -22.63
C ARG A 456 -5.93 -2.21 -22.37
N HIS A 457 -4.69 -1.98 -22.78
CA HIS A 457 -3.60 -2.96 -22.68
C HIS A 457 -2.62 -2.57 -21.58
N THR A 458 -2.06 -3.57 -20.90
CA THR A 458 -1.01 -3.35 -19.89
C THR A 458 0.33 -3.73 -20.51
N ALA A 459 1.30 -2.82 -20.50
CA ALA A 459 2.64 -3.12 -21.01
C ALA A 459 3.29 -4.27 -20.22
N LYS A 460 4.09 -5.11 -20.89
CA LYS A 460 4.75 -6.27 -20.24
C LYS A 460 5.62 -5.83 -19.05
N LYS A 461 6.38 -4.74 -19.19
CA LYS A 461 7.19 -4.14 -18.12
C LYS A 461 6.32 -3.76 -16.90
N ILE A 462 5.19 -3.10 -17.15
CA ILE A 462 4.22 -2.72 -16.10
C ILE A 462 3.63 -3.95 -15.39
N LYS A 463 3.32 -5.02 -16.14
CA LYS A 463 2.85 -6.27 -15.53
C LYS A 463 3.90 -6.88 -14.60
N ALA A 464 5.17 -6.88 -15.02
CA ALA A 464 6.28 -7.33 -14.17
C ALA A 464 6.43 -6.45 -12.93
N PHE A 465 6.44 -5.11 -13.07
CA PHE A 465 6.52 -4.21 -11.92
C PHE A 465 5.38 -4.40 -10.94
N ARG A 466 4.15 -4.63 -11.41
CA ARG A 466 3.01 -4.96 -10.54
C ARG A 466 3.23 -6.21 -9.69
N GLN A 467 3.83 -7.26 -10.28
CA GLN A 467 4.17 -8.47 -9.54
C GLN A 467 5.26 -8.22 -8.51
N TRP A 468 6.32 -7.50 -8.89
CA TRP A 468 7.39 -7.10 -7.97
C TRP A 468 6.88 -6.26 -6.80
N ILE A 469 6.07 -5.25 -7.08
CA ILE A 469 5.43 -4.40 -6.06
C ILE A 469 4.63 -5.25 -5.09
N THR A 470 3.82 -6.19 -5.59
CA THR A 470 3.01 -7.08 -4.74
C THR A 470 3.87 -7.84 -3.74
N TRP A 471 4.98 -8.43 -4.19
CA TRP A 471 5.88 -9.19 -3.32
C TRP A 471 6.71 -8.30 -2.40
N LEU A 472 7.19 -7.15 -2.87
CA LEU A 472 7.92 -6.18 -2.05
C LEU A 472 7.07 -5.65 -0.90
N PHE A 473 5.78 -5.37 -1.15
CA PHE A 473 4.84 -4.99 -0.10
C PHE A 473 4.47 -6.17 0.80
N ALA A 474 4.23 -7.37 0.27
CA ALA A 474 3.96 -8.53 1.11
C ALA A 474 5.11 -8.80 2.09
N PHE A 475 6.34 -8.84 1.58
CA PHE A 475 7.56 -8.96 2.37
C PHE A 475 7.68 -7.81 3.38
N GLY A 476 7.55 -6.57 2.92
CA GLY A 476 7.70 -5.39 3.77
C GLY A 476 6.65 -5.30 4.88
N LEU A 477 5.41 -5.69 4.62
CA LEU A 477 4.30 -5.63 5.57
C LEU A 477 4.36 -6.77 6.60
N VAL A 478 4.78 -7.97 6.21
CA VAL A 478 5.07 -9.05 7.18
C VAL A 478 6.20 -8.61 8.12
N GLY A 479 7.29 -8.08 7.55
CA GLY A 479 8.41 -7.59 8.34
C GLY A 479 8.09 -6.31 9.16
N LEU A 480 7.08 -5.54 8.77
CA LEU A 480 6.50 -4.47 9.59
C LEU A 480 5.75 -5.07 10.78
N GLY A 481 4.94 -6.11 10.56
CA GLY A 481 4.28 -6.87 11.62
C GLY A 481 5.26 -7.34 12.70
N MET A 482 6.40 -7.88 12.27
CA MET A 482 7.49 -8.31 13.15
C MET A 482 8.17 -7.17 13.95
N GLN A 483 7.86 -5.91 13.66
CA GLN A 483 8.33 -4.74 14.41
C GLN A 483 7.26 -4.14 15.33
N ILE A 484 6.01 -4.61 15.25
CA ILE A 484 4.92 -4.13 16.10
C ILE A 484 4.90 -4.97 17.39
N THR A 485 5.47 -4.43 18.45
CA THR A 485 5.56 -5.10 19.76
C THR A 485 4.55 -4.53 20.74
N ILE A 486 4.04 -5.37 21.64
CA ILE A 486 3.21 -4.92 22.77
C ILE A 486 3.98 -3.91 23.63
N GLY A 487 5.29 -4.09 23.78
CA GLY A 487 6.17 -3.13 24.45
C GLY A 487 6.11 -1.74 23.82
N SER A 488 6.23 -1.64 22.49
CA SER A 488 6.12 -0.37 21.77
C SER A 488 4.72 0.26 21.85
N MET A 489 3.66 -0.55 21.96
CA MET A 489 2.30 -0.05 22.16
C MET A 489 2.09 0.46 23.58
N LYS A 490 2.65 -0.21 24.60
CA LYS A 490 2.63 0.23 26.00
C LYS A 490 3.41 1.53 26.23
N GLN A 491 4.35 1.87 25.35
CA GLN A 491 5.01 3.17 25.37
C GLN A 491 4.07 4.33 24.97
N ALA A 492 2.94 4.05 24.31
CA ALA A 492 1.89 5.06 24.16
C ALA A 492 1.19 5.26 25.51
N GLY A 493 1.36 6.42 26.13
CA GLY A 493 0.73 6.72 27.42
C GLY A 493 0.68 8.19 27.73
N GLY A 494 -0.11 8.53 28.74
CA GLY A 494 -0.26 9.91 29.25
C GLY A 494 -0.94 10.86 28.26
N GLN A 495 -0.62 12.16 28.41
CA GLN A 495 -1.19 13.22 27.57
C GLN A 495 -0.95 13.06 26.06
N PRO A 496 0.22 12.59 25.59
CA PRO A 496 0.47 12.36 24.17
C PRO A 496 -0.53 11.40 23.52
N ALA A 497 -0.84 10.30 24.20
CA ALA A 497 -1.79 9.31 23.69
C ALA A 497 -3.21 9.89 23.61
N VAL A 498 -3.62 10.70 24.59
CA VAL A 498 -4.94 11.35 24.57
C VAL A 498 -5.04 12.40 23.47
N ILE A 499 -4.05 13.30 23.37
CA ILE A 499 -4.02 14.32 22.31
C ILE A 499 -3.95 13.65 20.95
N GLY A 500 -3.09 12.63 20.79
CA GLY A 500 -2.97 11.90 19.54
C GLY A 500 -4.20 11.10 19.15
N GLY A 501 -4.90 10.50 20.11
CA GLY A 501 -6.17 9.84 19.87
C GLY A 501 -7.26 10.82 19.40
N VAL A 502 -7.40 11.97 20.06
CA VAL A 502 -8.38 13.00 19.67
C VAL A 502 -8.06 13.55 18.29
N VAL A 503 -6.83 14.04 18.06
CA VAL A 503 -6.45 14.63 16.77
C VAL A 503 -6.49 13.58 15.65
N GLY A 504 -6.01 12.37 15.93
CA GLY A 504 -6.07 11.25 15.00
C GLY A 504 -7.50 10.91 14.59
N LEU A 505 -8.42 10.83 15.57
CA LEU A 505 -9.83 10.55 15.31
C LEU A 505 -10.48 11.70 14.52
N THR A 506 -10.27 12.94 14.93
CA THR A 506 -10.77 14.13 14.23
C THR A 506 -10.31 14.13 12.78
N LYS A 507 -9.01 13.90 12.53
CA LYS A 507 -8.45 13.81 11.18
C LYS A 507 -9.07 12.66 10.38
N ALA A 508 -9.20 11.48 10.99
CA ALA A 508 -9.79 10.30 10.34
C ALA A 508 -11.25 10.53 9.92
N VAL A 509 -12.07 11.09 10.81
CA VAL A 509 -13.50 11.33 10.58
C VAL A 509 -13.71 12.49 9.60
N LEU A 510 -13.04 13.63 9.80
CA LEU A 510 -13.20 14.77 8.90
C LEU A 510 -12.69 14.45 7.49
N SER A 511 -11.56 13.74 7.36
CA SER A 511 -11.09 13.33 6.03
C SER A 511 -12.02 12.34 5.36
N LEU A 512 -12.69 11.46 6.11
CA LEU A 512 -13.74 10.60 5.56
C LEU A 512 -14.88 11.42 4.96
N ILE A 513 -15.41 12.38 5.73
CA ILE A 513 -16.52 13.26 5.30
C ILE A 513 -16.12 14.03 4.04
N VAL A 514 -14.95 14.68 4.05
CA VAL A 514 -14.44 15.45 2.90
C VAL A 514 -14.27 14.56 1.67
N VAL A 515 -13.73 13.34 1.83
CA VAL A 515 -13.57 12.41 0.71
C VAL A 515 -14.91 11.96 0.14
N LEU A 516 -15.90 11.66 0.99
CA LEU A 516 -17.23 11.28 0.52
C LEU A 516 -17.94 12.41 -0.23
N MET A 517 -17.68 13.67 0.15
CA MET A 517 -18.27 14.84 -0.50
C MET A 517 -17.56 15.26 -1.79
N LEU A 518 -16.22 15.25 -1.80
CA LEU A 518 -15.41 15.89 -2.86
C LEU A 518 -14.75 14.89 -3.82
N VAL A 519 -14.57 13.63 -3.43
CA VAL A 519 -13.92 12.62 -4.28
C VAL A 519 -14.98 11.78 -4.96
N SER A 520 -15.29 12.10 -6.22
CA SER A 520 -16.11 11.27 -7.11
C SER A 520 -15.25 10.44 -8.07
N GLU A 521 -15.78 9.32 -8.58
CA GLU A 521 -15.09 8.49 -9.60
C GLU A 521 -14.88 9.21 -10.95
N THR A 522 -15.32 10.46 -11.10
CA THR A 522 -15.17 11.24 -12.33
C THR A 522 -13.76 11.82 -12.41
N ILE A 523 -12.77 10.97 -12.70
CA ILE A 523 -11.46 11.33 -13.26
C ILE A 523 -11.21 10.50 -14.52
#